data_AF-A0A7J7PCZ0-F1
#
_entry.id   AF-A0A7J7PCZ0-F1
#
_cell.length_a   1.000
_cell.length_b   1.000
_cell.length_c   1.000
_cell.angle_alpha   90.00
_cell.angle_beta   90.00
_cell.angle_gamma   90.00
#
_symmetry.space_group_name_H-M   'P 1'
#
loop_
_entity.id
_entity.type
_entity.pdbx_description
1 polymer ?
#
loop_
_entity_poly.entity_id
_entity_poly.type
_entity_poly.pdbx_seq_one_letter_code
_entity_poly.pdbx_strand_id
1 'polypeptide(L)'
;IGDMVVVASIINATLVIPELDKQSFWQDTSNFSNGFDEYYFINTLGNDVELLVDRMKSYGPYIALHLQYEKDMLAFSACTHGLSLSEVAELTTIRENTTYWKVKEINSREQRGKGYCPLTPKEVAMFITSLGYPSITPIYIASGEIYGGDSHMDTLRSSFPLLMGKDGKQEASSIKESDGTEESVLSER
;
A
#
# COMPACT_ATOMS: atom_id res chain seq x y z
N ILE A 1 -0.98 3.97 -12.17
CA ILE A 1 -0.21 5.23 -11.91
C ILE A 1 -0.96 6.47 -12.36
N GLY A 2 -1.55 6.49 -13.58
CA GLY A 2 -2.40 7.61 -14.00
C GLY A 2 -3.53 7.89 -13.01
N ASP A 3 -4.17 6.82 -12.52
CA ASP A 3 -5.31 6.91 -11.59
C ASP A 3 -4.94 7.60 -10.28
N MET A 4 -3.78 7.25 -9.72
CA MET A 4 -3.25 7.85 -8.48
C MET A 4 -2.85 9.32 -8.65
N VAL A 5 -2.31 9.69 -9.81
CA VAL A 5 -1.98 11.10 -10.14
C VAL A 5 -3.25 11.95 -10.16
N VAL A 6 -4.29 11.45 -10.83
CA VAL A 6 -5.58 12.15 -10.92
C VAL A 6 -6.24 12.24 -9.55
N VAL A 7 -6.29 11.15 -8.80
CA VAL A 7 -6.89 11.12 -7.46
C VAL A 7 -6.16 12.05 -6.49
N ALA A 8 -4.83 12.01 -6.44
CA ALA A 8 -4.06 12.90 -5.57
C ALA A 8 -4.27 14.39 -5.91
N SER A 9 -4.38 14.71 -7.20
CA SER A 9 -4.70 16.08 -7.64
C SER A 9 -6.11 16.50 -7.24
N ILE A 10 -7.11 15.62 -7.36
CA ILE A 10 -8.50 15.92 -6.99
C ILE A 10 -8.63 16.18 -5.48
N ILE A 11 -7.88 15.44 -4.67
CA ILE A 11 -7.98 15.50 -3.20
C ILE A 11 -6.98 16.46 -2.55
N ASN A 12 -6.16 17.16 -3.36
CA ASN A 12 -5.06 18.02 -2.91
C ASN A 12 -4.08 17.32 -1.94
N ALA A 13 -3.79 16.04 -2.21
CA ALA A 13 -2.83 15.26 -1.44
C ALA A 13 -1.45 15.29 -2.11
N THR A 14 -0.40 15.04 -1.30
CA THR A 14 0.94 14.84 -1.85
C THR A 14 1.06 13.43 -2.42
N LEU A 15 1.34 13.33 -3.72
CA LEU A 15 1.62 12.05 -4.37
C LEU A 15 3.11 11.83 -4.49
N VAL A 16 3.60 10.80 -3.82
CA VAL A 16 4.95 10.30 -4.01
C VAL A 16 4.89 9.19 -5.06
N ILE A 17 5.51 9.42 -6.22
CA ILE A 17 5.64 8.40 -7.27
C ILE A 17 7.13 8.05 -7.40
N PRO A 18 7.54 6.79 -7.14
CA PRO A 18 8.87 6.36 -7.57
C PRO A 18 8.93 6.34 -9.10
N GLU A 19 10.04 6.78 -9.66
CA GLU A 19 10.25 6.82 -11.11
C GLU A 19 10.12 5.39 -11.68
N LEU A 20 9.08 5.16 -12.48
CA LEU A 20 8.75 3.85 -13.05
C LEU A 20 8.89 3.92 -14.56
N ASP A 21 9.69 3.00 -15.10
CA ASP A 21 9.85 2.86 -16.55
C ASP A 21 8.54 2.31 -17.17
N LYS A 22 8.00 3.07 -18.13
CA LYS A 22 6.67 2.87 -18.71
C LYS A 22 6.68 1.93 -19.92
N GLN A 23 7.83 1.50 -20.41
CA GLN A 23 7.93 0.84 -21.72
C GLN A 23 7.58 -0.66 -21.73
N SER A 24 7.52 -1.33 -20.59
CA SER A 24 7.78 -2.79 -20.55
C SER A 24 6.65 -3.66 -20.00
N PHE A 25 5.63 -3.11 -19.34
CA PHE A 25 4.74 -3.96 -18.52
C PHE A 25 3.36 -4.25 -19.11
N TRP A 26 2.68 -3.27 -19.70
CA TRP A 26 1.34 -3.45 -20.25
C TRP A 26 1.29 -2.91 -21.68
N GLN A 27 1.37 -3.80 -22.67
CA GLN A 27 1.07 -3.48 -24.08
C GLN A 27 -0.45 -3.41 -24.31
N ASP A 28 -1.19 -2.82 -23.36
CA ASP A 28 -2.63 -2.63 -23.49
C ASP A 28 -2.89 -1.21 -24.00
N THR A 29 -3.62 -1.12 -25.12
CA THR A 29 -4.03 0.15 -25.74
C THR A 29 -5.44 0.56 -25.35
N SER A 30 -6.09 -0.21 -24.48
CA SER A 30 -7.46 0.03 -24.04
C SER A 30 -7.53 1.20 -23.07
N ASN A 31 -8.56 2.03 -23.21
CA ASN A 31 -8.87 3.08 -22.24
C ASN A 31 -9.84 2.56 -21.17
N PHE A 32 -9.97 3.30 -20.07
CA PHE A 32 -10.87 2.94 -18.96
C PHE A 32 -12.32 2.70 -19.43
N SER A 33 -12.83 3.56 -20.33
CA SER A 33 -14.13 3.45 -21.01
C SER A 33 -14.34 2.16 -21.79
N ASN A 34 -13.26 1.48 -22.19
CA ASN A 34 -13.36 0.24 -22.96
C ASN A 34 -13.71 -0.94 -22.05
N GLY A 35 -13.41 -0.85 -20.76
CA GLY A 35 -13.68 -1.91 -19.78
C GLY A 35 -14.76 -1.56 -18.75
N PHE A 36 -15.03 -0.27 -18.55
CA PHE A 36 -15.94 0.22 -17.51
C PHE A 36 -16.90 1.28 -18.08
N ASP A 37 -18.17 1.21 -17.67
CA ASP A 37 -19.09 2.33 -17.83
C ASP A 37 -18.65 3.44 -16.87
N GLU A 38 -18.01 4.48 -17.43
CA GLU A 38 -17.41 5.57 -16.66
C GLU A 38 -18.45 6.32 -15.82
N TYR A 39 -19.63 6.56 -16.39
CA TYR A 39 -20.68 7.31 -15.72
C TYR A 39 -21.25 6.51 -14.54
N TYR A 40 -21.53 5.22 -14.77
CA TYR A 40 -21.95 4.33 -13.70
C TYR A 40 -20.87 4.21 -12.62
N PHE A 41 -19.61 4.03 -12.99
CA PHE A 41 -18.49 3.92 -12.06
C PHE A 41 -18.34 5.17 -11.18
N ILE A 42 -18.33 6.37 -11.78
CA ILE A 42 -18.23 7.64 -11.04
C ILE A 42 -19.44 7.83 -10.13
N ASN A 43 -20.66 7.58 -10.63
CA ASN A 43 -21.87 7.80 -9.86
C ASN A 43 -22.02 6.81 -8.69
N THR A 44 -21.59 5.56 -8.88
CA THR A 44 -21.59 4.55 -7.82
C THR A 44 -20.59 4.87 -6.71
N LEU A 45 -19.40 5.37 -7.05
CA LEU A 45 -18.33 5.61 -6.07
C LEU A 45 -18.32 7.03 -5.50
N GLY A 46 -19.03 7.99 -6.11
CA GLY A 46 -18.95 9.41 -5.76
C GLY A 46 -19.15 9.69 -4.27
N ASN A 47 -20.22 9.14 -3.68
CA ASN A 47 -20.52 9.34 -2.25
C ASN A 47 -19.45 8.75 -1.32
N ASP A 48 -18.93 7.56 -1.65
CA ASP A 48 -17.90 6.89 -0.84
C ASP A 48 -16.57 7.64 -0.90
N VAL A 49 -16.21 8.13 -2.09
CA VAL A 49 -15.00 8.95 -2.31
C VAL A 49 -15.11 10.26 -1.55
N GLU A 50 -16.25 10.96 -1.62
CA GLU A 50 -16.47 12.22 -0.91
C GLU A 50 -16.35 12.03 0.61
N LEU A 51 -17.02 11.02 1.17
CA LEU A 51 -16.96 10.71 2.61
C LEU A 51 -15.53 10.41 3.08
N LEU A 52 -14.78 9.62 2.30
CA LEU A 52 -13.39 9.29 2.62
C LEU A 52 -12.50 10.54 2.60
N VAL A 53 -12.63 11.35 1.56
CA VAL A 53 -11.82 12.56 1.37
C VAL A 53 -12.09 13.56 2.49
N ASP A 54 -13.36 13.78 2.85
CA ASP A 54 -13.73 14.69 3.93
C ASP A 54 -13.20 14.20 5.28
N ARG A 55 -13.30 12.88 5.54
CA ARG A 55 -12.72 12.28 6.74
C ARG A 55 -11.20 12.49 6.79
N MET A 56 -10.48 12.21 5.71
CA MET A 56 -9.02 12.37 5.66
C MET A 56 -8.62 13.84 5.84
N LYS A 57 -9.32 14.77 5.18
CA LYS A 57 -9.09 16.22 5.33
C LYS A 57 -9.33 16.72 6.76
N SER A 58 -10.22 16.08 7.53
CA SER A 58 -10.44 16.43 8.94
C SER A 58 -9.21 16.21 9.83
N TYR A 59 -8.28 15.33 9.44
CA TYR A 59 -6.99 15.12 10.09
C TYR A 59 -5.91 16.11 9.63
N GLY A 60 -6.22 17.00 8.68
CA GLY A 60 -5.27 17.94 8.06
C GLY A 60 -4.69 17.44 6.73
N PRO A 61 -3.60 18.06 6.24
CA PRO A 61 -2.88 17.57 5.07
C PRO A 61 -2.42 16.12 5.27
N TYR A 62 -2.70 15.26 4.30
CA TYR A 62 -2.42 13.83 4.37
C TYR A 62 -1.71 13.31 3.11
N ILE A 63 -1.10 12.14 3.24
CA ILE A 63 -0.48 11.41 2.13
C ILE A 63 -1.45 10.32 1.66
N ALA A 64 -1.70 10.27 0.35
CA ALA A 64 -2.38 9.14 -0.27
C ALA A 64 -1.33 8.20 -0.89
N LEU A 65 -1.26 6.97 -0.38
CA LEU A 65 -0.24 5.98 -0.72
C LEU A 65 -0.89 4.78 -1.42
N HIS A 66 -0.45 4.48 -2.64
CA HIS A 66 -0.78 3.20 -3.28
C HIS A 66 0.30 2.17 -2.95
N LEU A 67 -0.06 1.17 -2.14
CA LEU A 67 0.88 0.14 -1.69
C LEU A 67 0.61 -1.17 -2.41
N GLN A 68 1.28 -1.37 -3.54
CA GLN A 68 1.11 -2.56 -4.39
C GLN A 68 1.99 -3.73 -3.93
N TYR A 69 1.95 -4.05 -2.63
CA TYR A 69 2.70 -5.17 -2.03
C TYR A 69 1.81 -6.41 -1.87
N GLU A 70 1.09 -6.73 -2.94
CA GLU A 70 0.10 -7.81 -3.00
C GLU A 70 0.75 -9.10 -3.51
N LYS A 71 0.17 -10.25 -3.14
CA LYS A 71 0.74 -11.58 -3.40
C LYS A 71 0.96 -11.87 -4.89
N ASP A 72 -0.03 -11.56 -5.71
CA ASP A 72 0.02 -11.73 -7.17
C ASP A 72 1.04 -10.78 -7.82
N MET A 73 1.13 -9.54 -7.35
CA MET A 73 2.09 -8.53 -7.82
C MET A 73 3.54 -8.93 -7.50
N LEU A 74 3.79 -9.47 -6.31
CA LEU A 74 5.11 -9.99 -5.94
C LEU A 74 5.46 -11.26 -6.70
N ALA A 75 4.51 -12.18 -6.87
CA ALA A 75 4.71 -13.38 -7.69
C ALA A 75 5.00 -13.02 -9.16
N PHE A 76 4.25 -12.07 -9.73
CA PHE A 76 4.41 -11.62 -11.12
C PHE A 76 5.78 -10.96 -11.36
N SER A 77 6.17 -10.02 -10.49
CA SER A 77 7.43 -9.27 -10.62
C SER A 77 8.67 -10.07 -10.22
N ALA A 78 8.47 -11.23 -9.57
CA ALA A 78 9.53 -12.06 -8.98
C ALA A 78 10.47 -11.29 -8.04
N CYS A 79 9.98 -10.23 -7.41
CA CYS A 79 10.76 -9.42 -6.48
C CYS A 79 10.86 -10.11 -5.13
N THR A 80 12.08 -10.32 -4.64
CA THR A 80 12.37 -11.10 -3.43
C THR A 80 12.88 -10.25 -2.26
N HIS A 81 12.95 -8.92 -2.42
CA HIS A 81 13.47 -8.03 -1.38
C HIS A 81 12.50 -7.95 -0.22
N GLY A 82 13.01 -8.12 1.00
CA GLY A 82 12.20 -8.15 2.21
C GLY A 82 11.47 -9.47 2.46
N LEU A 83 11.64 -10.47 1.60
CA LEU A 83 10.99 -11.78 1.74
C LEU A 83 11.92 -12.84 2.33
N SER A 84 11.35 -13.75 3.10
CA SER A 84 11.99 -14.98 3.57
C SER A 84 12.12 -16.02 2.44
N LEU A 85 12.99 -17.02 2.64
CA LEU A 85 13.17 -18.09 1.66
C LEU A 85 11.88 -18.89 1.40
N SER A 86 11.04 -19.08 2.41
CA SER A 86 9.74 -19.76 2.27
C SER A 86 8.75 -18.94 1.44
N GLU A 87 8.69 -17.62 1.67
CA GLU A 87 7.84 -16.72 0.89
C GLU A 87 8.29 -16.67 -0.58
N VAL A 88 9.60 -16.60 -0.82
CA VAL A 88 10.15 -16.65 -2.19
C VAL A 88 9.77 -17.95 -2.90
N ALA A 89 9.83 -19.09 -2.21
CA ALA A 89 9.44 -20.38 -2.78
C ALA A 89 7.94 -20.45 -3.09
N GLU A 90 7.09 -19.92 -2.21
CA GLU A 90 5.64 -19.84 -2.39
C GLU A 90 5.30 -18.98 -3.63
N LEU A 91 5.82 -17.76 -3.70
CA LEU A 91 5.57 -16.84 -4.81
C LEU A 91 6.10 -17.38 -6.14
N THR A 92 7.25 -18.07 -6.11
CA THR A 92 7.78 -18.76 -7.28
C THR A 92 6.82 -19.85 -7.76
N THR A 93 6.27 -20.64 -6.85
CA THR A 93 5.29 -21.70 -7.20
C THR A 93 4.04 -21.11 -7.84
N ILE A 94 3.54 -19.99 -7.31
CA ILE A 94 2.41 -19.27 -7.91
C ILE A 94 2.76 -18.82 -9.32
N ARG A 95 3.93 -18.20 -9.50
CA ARG A 95 4.40 -17.75 -10.81
C ARG A 95 4.47 -18.87 -11.82
N GLU A 96 5.03 -20.03 -11.45
CA GLU A 96 5.11 -21.19 -12.36
C GLU A 96 3.72 -21.74 -12.71
N ASN A 97 2.81 -21.84 -11.74
CA ASN A 97 1.48 -22.43 -11.94
C ASN A 97 0.51 -21.50 -12.71
N THR A 98 0.76 -20.20 -12.75
CA THR A 98 -0.13 -19.25 -13.45
C THR A 98 0.06 -19.31 -14.97
N THR A 99 -0.76 -20.08 -15.68
CA THR A 99 -0.56 -20.41 -17.11
C THR A 99 -0.52 -19.22 -18.08
N TYR A 100 -1.18 -18.10 -17.75
CA TYR A 100 -1.27 -16.93 -18.63
C TYR A 100 -0.11 -15.93 -18.49
N TRP A 101 0.80 -16.11 -17.53
CA TRP A 101 2.03 -15.30 -17.43
C TRP A 101 3.12 -15.88 -18.33
N LYS A 102 3.49 -15.11 -19.36
CA LYS A 102 4.41 -15.55 -20.43
C LYS A 102 5.86 -15.69 -19.97
N VAL A 103 6.30 -14.86 -19.03
CA VAL A 103 7.68 -14.86 -18.52
C VAL A 103 7.69 -15.47 -17.13
N LYS A 104 8.49 -16.52 -16.94
CA LYS A 104 8.65 -17.22 -15.66
C LYS A 104 10.00 -16.87 -15.05
N GLU A 105 11.07 -17.16 -15.75
CA GLU A 105 12.42 -16.87 -15.25
C GLU A 105 12.69 -15.37 -15.25
N ILE A 106 12.76 -14.78 -14.06
CA ILE A 106 12.94 -13.35 -13.86
C ILE A 106 14.05 -13.13 -12.83
N ASN A 107 15.01 -12.26 -13.17
CA ASN A 107 16.06 -11.86 -12.24
C ASN A 107 15.58 -10.73 -11.32
N SER A 108 15.35 -11.05 -10.05
CA SER A 108 14.81 -10.10 -9.06
C SER A 108 15.69 -8.86 -8.85
N ARG A 109 17.02 -9.01 -8.94
CA ARG A 109 17.97 -7.90 -8.77
C ARG A 109 17.91 -6.93 -9.95
N GLU A 110 17.78 -7.46 -11.16
CA GLU A 110 17.62 -6.63 -12.36
C GLU A 110 16.30 -5.87 -12.34
N GLN A 111 15.19 -6.53 -12.00
CA GLN A 111 13.88 -5.89 -11.84
C GLN A 111 13.93 -4.75 -10.82
N ARG A 112 14.58 -4.99 -9.67
CA ARG A 112 14.78 -3.97 -8.65
C ARG A 112 15.60 -2.79 -9.16
N GLY A 113 16.70 -3.06 -9.86
CA GLY A 113 17.56 -2.01 -10.43
C GLY A 113 16.86 -1.15 -11.49
N LYS A 114 15.85 -1.70 -12.17
CA LYS A 114 15.00 -0.97 -13.13
C LYS A 114 13.78 -0.29 -12.50
N GLY A 115 13.59 -0.40 -11.18
CA GLY A 115 12.45 0.20 -10.48
C GLY A 115 11.13 -0.58 -10.63
N TYR A 116 11.14 -1.78 -11.18
CA TYR A 116 9.91 -2.57 -11.40
C TYR A 116 9.43 -3.33 -10.16
N CYS A 117 10.23 -3.36 -9.08
CA CYS A 117 9.81 -3.96 -7.83
C CYS A 117 9.02 -2.97 -6.97
N PRO A 118 7.88 -3.37 -6.39
CA PRO A 118 7.21 -2.56 -5.38
C PRO A 118 8.15 -2.31 -4.20
N LEU A 119 7.99 -1.16 -3.53
CA LEU A 119 8.64 -0.93 -2.25
C LEU A 119 7.99 -1.81 -1.18
N THR A 120 8.81 -2.36 -0.28
CA THR A 120 8.28 -3.03 0.92
C THR A 120 7.62 -1.99 1.85
N PRO A 121 6.65 -2.35 2.70
CA PRO A 121 6.06 -1.39 3.63
C PRO A 121 7.10 -0.73 4.54
N LYS A 122 8.15 -1.47 4.93
CA LYS A 122 9.31 -0.95 5.66
C LYS A 122 10.08 0.12 4.86
N GLU A 123 10.36 -0.12 3.60
CA GLU A 123 11.03 0.87 2.73
C GLU A 123 10.17 2.11 2.54
N VAL A 124 8.85 1.96 2.41
CA VAL A 124 7.93 3.08 2.33
C VAL A 124 7.97 3.93 3.60
N ALA A 125 7.95 3.29 4.77
CA ALA A 125 8.07 4.00 6.05
C ALA A 125 9.37 4.82 6.11
N MET A 126 10.50 4.17 5.80
CA MET A 126 11.82 4.82 5.75
C MET A 126 11.85 5.98 4.76
N PHE A 127 11.24 5.80 3.59
CA PHE A 127 11.20 6.81 2.55
C PHE A 127 10.41 8.05 3.00
N ILE A 128 9.21 7.86 3.56
CA ILE A 128 8.36 8.97 4.04
C ILE A 128 9.05 9.71 5.19
N THR A 129 9.67 8.99 6.13
CA THR A 129 10.47 9.61 7.21
C THR A 129 11.66 10.39 6.66
N SER A 130 12.36 9.87 5.65
CA SER A 130 13.51 10.54 5.04
C SER A 130 13.16 11.82 4.28
N LEU A 131 11.91 11.94 3.81
CA LEU A 131 11.37 13.18 3.24
C LEU A 131 11.05 14.24 4.31
N GLY A 132 11.17 13.92 5.60
CA GLY A 132 10.95 14.86 6.71
C GLY A 132 9.52 14.87 7.24
N TYR A 133 8.67 13.93 6.83
CA TYR A 133 7.32 13.81 7.38
C TYR A 133 7.37 13.23 8.81
N PRO A 134 6.73 13.89 9.79
CA PRO A 134 6.70 13.40 11.16
C PRO A 134 5.81 12.14 11.28
N SER A 135 6.00 11.36 12.34
CA SER A 135 5.22 10.15 12.63
C SER A 135 3.70 10.40 12.70
N ILE A 136 3.28 11.60 13.12
CA ILE A 136 1.87 12.00 13.20
C ILE A 136 1.24 12.33 11.83
N THR A 137 1.98 12.20 10.72
CA THR A 137 1.44 12.47 9.38
C THR A 137 0.29 11.50 9.08
N PRO A 138 -0.92 11.99 8.76
CA PRO A 138 -2.02 11.12 8.35
C PRO A 138 -1.70 10.49 6.99
N ILE A 139 -1.87 9.18 6.88
CA ILE A 139 -1.61 8.44 5.65
C ILE A 139 -2.84 7.58 5.33
N TYR A 140 -3.37 7.75 4.12
CA TYR A 140 -4.35 6.86 3.53
C TYR A 140 -3.65 5.82 2.65
N ILE A 141 -3.87 4.53 2.91
CA ILE A 141 -3.38 3.44 2.07
C ILE A 141 -4.51 2.94 1.15
N ALA A 142 -4.24 3.03 -0.15
CA ALA A 142 -4.96 2.30 -1.18
C ALA A 142 -4.16 1.03 -1.53
N SER A 143 -4.61 -0.13 -1.06
CA SER A 143 -4.03 -1.42 -1.41
C SER A 143 -5.06 -2.53 -1.33
N GLY A 144 -4.82 -3.62 -2.04
CA GLY A 144 -5.42 -4.91 -1.71
C GLY A 144 -4.83 -5.49 -0.41
N GLU A 145 -4.95 -6.81 -0.27
CA GLU A 145 -4.38 -7.54 0.85
C GLU A 145 -2.85 -7.53 0.77
N ILE A 146 -2.21 -6.91 1.76
CA ILE A 146 -0.75 -6.86 1.84
C ILE A 146 -0.20 -8.25 2.14
N TYR A 147 0.70 -8.73 1.30
CA TYR A 147 1.34 -10.03 1.49
C TYR A 147 2.08 -10.08 2.83
N GLY A 148 1.91 -11.19 3.56
CA GLY A 148 2.40 -11.41 4.92
C GLY A 148 1.74 -10.56 6.02
N GLY A 149 0.74 -9.75 5.68
CA GLY A 149 -0.12 -9.03 6.63
C GLY A 149 0.67 -8.21 7.66
N ASP A 150 0.36 -8.41 8.95
CA ASP A 150 0.98 -7.67 10.05
C ASP A 150 2.50 -7.77 10.08
N SER A 151 3.08 -8.91 9.66
CA SER A 151 4.54 -9.11 9.72
C SER A 151 5.30 -8.11 8.83
N HIS A 152 4.76 -7.76 7.67
CA HIS A 152 5.35 -6.76 6.77
C HIS A 152 4.83 -5.35 7.05
N MET A 153 3.62 -5.20 7.61
CA MET A 153 3.00 -3.90 7.90
C MET A 153 3.43 -3.26 9.22
N ASP A 154 3.96 -4.04 10.17
CA ASP A 154 4.29 -3.58 11.53
C ASP A 154 5.20 -2.34 11.52
N THR A 155 6.25 -2.34 10.69
CA THR A 155 7.16 -1.19 10.60
C THR A 155 6.46 0.07 10.09
N LEU A 156 5.55 -0.06 9.12
CA LEU A 156 4.83 1.10 8.57
C LEU A 156 3.81 1.65 9.57
N ARG A 157 3.05 0.77 10.24
CA ARG A 157 2.07 1.15 11.26
C ARG A 157 2.70 1.77 12.50
N SER A 158 3.82 1.23 12.97
CA SER A 158 4.56 1.80 14.11
C SER A 158 5.21 3.13 13.78
N SER A 159 5.67 3.33 12.54
CA SER A 159 6.25 4.61 12.09
C SER A 159 5.19 5.70 11.89
N PHE A 160 3.99 5.34 11.43
CA PHE A 160 2.89 6.26 11.17
C PHE A 160 1.59 5.76 11.80
N PRO A 161 1.30 6.11 13.06
CA PRO A 161 0.13 5.62 13.77
C PRO A 161 -1.20 6.07 13.14
N LEU A 162 -1.24 7.20 12.41
CA LEU A 162 -2.43 7.68 11.69
C LEU A 162 -2.54 7.05 10.29
N LEU A 163 -2.33 5.73 10.21
CA LEU A 163 -2.50 4.94 8.99
C LEU A 163 -3.95 4.49 8.86
N MET A 164 -4.58 4.80 7.71
CA MET A 164 -5.97 4.49 7.43
C MET A 164 -6.10 3.70 6.14
N GLY A 165 -6.83 2.59 6.20
CA GLY A 165 -7.16 1.76 5.04
C GLY A 165 -8.49 2.15 4.40
N LYS A 166 -8.99 1.27 3.51
CA LYS A 166 -10.24 1.43 2.75
C LYS A 166 -11.46 1.84 3.60
N ASP A 167 -11.57 1.32 4.83
CA ASP A 167 -12.72 1.59 5.70
C ASP A 167 -12.63 2.96 6.42
N GLY A 168 -11.54 3.70 6.18
CA GLY A 168 -11.22 4.96 6.86
C GLY A 168 -11.10 4.80 8.37
N LYS A 169 -10.76 3.58 8.83
CA LYS A 169 -10.47 3.25 10.22
C LYS A 169 -8.96 3.23 10.39
N GLN A 170 -8.50 3.65 11.56
CA GLN A 170 -7.11 3.52 11.96
C GLN A 170 -6.76 2.03 11.98
N GLU A 171 -5.73 1.65 11.23
CA GLU A 171 -5.20 0.31 11.31
C GLU A 171 -4.58 0.14 12.70
N ALA A 172 -5.14 -0.75 13.51
CA ALA A 172 -4.69 -0.92 14.89
C ALA A 172 -3.21 -1.34 14.91
N SER A 173 -2.35 -0.49 15.48
CA SER A 173 -1.05 -0.92 15.95
C SER A 173 -1.27 -1.68 17.25
N SER A 174 -0.89 -2.95 17.30
CA SER A 174 -0.79 -3.68 18.57
C SER A 174 0.32 -3.07 19.40
N ILE A 175 0.01 -2.01 20.15
CA ILE A 175 0.89 -1.54 21.23
C ILE A 175 0.83 -2.61 22.30
N LYS A 176 1.86 -3.45 22.38
CA LYS A 176 2.08 -4.27 23.57
C LYS A 176 2.45 -3.32 24.70
N GLU A 177 1.52 -3.06 25.60
CA GLU A 177 1.83 -2.44 26.89
C GLU A 177 2.81 -3.35 27.64
N SER A 178 4.07 -2.93 27.66
CA SER A 178 5.02 -3.31 28.69
C SER A 178 4.96 -2.25 29.78
N ASP A 179 4.33 -2.54 30.90
CA ASP A 179 4.99 -2.56 32.22
C ASP A 179 3.97 -2.98 33.29
N GLY A 180 4.42 -3.82 34.23
CA GLY A 180 3.62 -4.24 35.36
C GLY A 180 3.77 -3.26 36.52
N THR A 181 2.66 -2.98 37.20
CA THR A 181 2.64 -2.91 38.67
C THR A 181 1.19 -2.97 39.13
N GLU A 182 0.86 -4.04 39.87
CA GLU A 182 -0.32 -4.05 40.74
C GLU A 182 -0.15 -2.95 41.78
N GLU A 183 -1.09 -2.01 41.87
CA GLU A 183 -1.41 -1.41 43.15
C GLU A 183 -2.92 -1.21 43.28
N SER A 184 -3.46 -1.91 44.28
CA SER A 184 -4.83 -1.89 44.74
C SER A 184 -5.18 -0.56 45.40
N VAL A 185 -6.30 0.08 45.03
CA VAL A 185 -7.11 0.88 45.97
C VAL A 185 -8.60 0.81 45.59
N LEU A 186 -9.41 0.37 46.56
CA LEU A 186 -10.87 0.41 46.59
C LEU A 186 -11.41 1.86 46.46
N SER A 187 -12.58 2.04 45.83
CA SER A 187 -13.78 2.52 46.53
C SER A 187 -14.92 2.73 45.53
N GLU A 188 -16.03 2.05 45.79
CA GLU A 188 -17.36 2.43 45.35
C GLU A 188 -17.72 3.83 45.87
N ARG A 189 -18.32 4.68 45.01
CA ARG A 189 -19.56 5.44 45.21
C ARG A 189 -19.82 6.39 44.05
#